data_AF-A0A815P9V5-F1
#
_entry.id   AF-A0A815P9V5-F1
#
_cell.length_a   1.000
_cell.length_b   1.000
_cell.length_c   1.000
_cell.angle_alpha   90.00
_cell.angle_beta   90.00
_cell.angle_gamma   90.00
#
_symmetry.space_group_name_H-M   'P 1'
#
loop_
_entity.id
_entity.type
_entity.pdbx_description
1 polymer ?
#
loop_
_entity_poly.entity_id
_entity_poly.type
_entity_poly.pdbx_seq_one_letter_code
_entity_poly.pdbx_strand_id
1 'polypeptide(L)'
;KIYVADISEKYGPGHRGLFAAEEISAGEIIFENDPTTTAFYPFGDQRGIYSLEEFYRLISEQCDPDVKKYLTRYSLQYDDKHVIVPKNYLTRDIVDLCVFMNHSCEANCSQLDVKQVSALKDIEAGSMLTVDYGLYNTDDMQLLPFDVCRCGVTACAGNDVFKRYKHHDWQEKHYDYCSPYVRAKIDEIRKQRKKA
;
A
#
# COMPACT_ATOMS: atom_id res chain seq x y z
N LYS A 1 -3.36 -6.22 -20.42
CA LYS A 1 -4.58 -5.94 -19.62
C LYS A 1 -4.51 -4.65 -18.82
N ILE A 2 -3.33 -4.12 -18.52
CA ILE A 2 -3.16 -2.92 -17.69
C ILE A 2 -2.22 -1.93 -18.36
N TYR A 3 -2.32 -0.66 -18.01
CA TYR A 3 -1.40 0.38 -18.46
C TYR A 3 -1.16 1.41 -17.36
N VAL A 4 -0.04 2.10 -17.44
CA VAL A 4 0.31 3.21 -16.55
C VAL A 4 -0.03 4.53 -17.25
N ALA A 5 -0.68 5.44 -16.55
CA ALA A 5 -0.99 6.78 -17.04
C ALA A 5 -0.55 7.85 -16.04
N ASP A 6 -0.31 9.07 -16.55
CA ASP A 6 -0.10 10.24 -15.72
C ASP A 6 -1.42 10.64 -15.04
N ILE A 7 -1.35 10.89 -13.73
CA ILE A 7 -2.49 11.35 -12.92
C ILE A 7 -2.16 12.66 -12.21
N SER A 8 -1.25 13.44 -12.80
CA SER A 8 -0.72 14.67 -12.21
C SER A 8 -1.79 15.75 -12.03
N GLU A 9 -2.85 15.74 -12.84
CA GLU A 9 -4.00 16.64 -12.68
C GLU A 9 -4.65 16.51 -11.30
N LYS A 10 -4.78 15.28 -10.79
CA LYS A 10 -5.46 15.00 -9.52
C LYS A 10 -4.52 14.96 -8.32
N TYR A 11 -3.32 14.40 -8.50
CA TYR A 11 -2.39 14.10 -7.41
C TYR A 11 -1.10 14.94 -7.45
N GLY A 12 -0.95 15.81 -8.44
CA GLY A 12 0.21 16.68 -8.60
C GLY A 12 1.36 16.05 -9.39
N PRO A 13 2.39 16.84 -9.76
CA PRO A 13 3.40 16.46 -10.74
C PRO A 13 4.11 15.13 -10.46
N GLY A 14 4.25 14.31 -11.51
CA GLY A 14 4.98 13.04 -11.49
C GLY A 14 4.24 11.89 -10.83
N HIS A 15 2.96 12.07 -10.49
CA HIS A 15 2.10 10.97 -10.05
C HIS A 15 1.65 10.15 -11.23
N ARG A 16 1.77 8.83 -11.08
CA ARG A 16 1.31 7.84 -12.04
C ARG A 16 0.27 6.93 -11.40
N GLY A 17 -0.69 6.51 -12.20
CA GLY A 17 -1.73 5.56 -11.84
C GLY A 17 -1.71 4.36 -12.75
N LEU A 18 -2.16 3.23 -12.22
CA LEU A 18 -2.35 2.01 -12.98
C LEU A 18 -3.83 1.85 -13.35
N PHE A 19 -4.12 1.48 -14.58
CA PHE A 19 -5.47 1.41 -15.13
C PHE A 19 -5.71 0.08 -15.84
N ALA A 20 -6.98 -0.35 -15.84
CA ALA A 20 -7.44 -1.48 -16.63
C ALA A 20 -7.53 -1.07 -18.12
N ALA A 21 -6.84 -1.77 -19.01
CA ALA A 21 -6.92 -1.57 -20.46
C ALA A 21 -8.18 -2.21 -21.07
N GLU A 22 -8.71 -3.22 -20.38
CA GLU A 22 -9.89 -4.02 -20.73
C GLU A 22 -10.64 -4.38 -19.45
N GLU A 23 -11.81 -5.01 -19.57
CA GLU A 23 -12.56 -5.50 -18.42
C GLU A 23 -11.76 -6.57 -17.64
N ILE A 24 -11.82 -6.50 -16.31
CA ILE A 24 -11.20 -7.48 -15.40
C ILE A 24 -12.29 -8.05 -14.52
N SER A 25 -12.38 -9.38 -14.45
CA SER A 25 -13.43 -10.05 -13.69
C SER A 25 -13.12 -10.08 -12.19
N ALA A 26 -14.16 -10.08 -11.35
CA ALA A 26 -14.00 -10.30 -9.92
C ALA A 26 -13.21 -11.60 -9.64
N GLY A 27 -12.20 -11.51 -8.78
CA GLY A 27 -11.31 -12.62 -8.42
C GLY A 27 -10.16 -12.87 -9.41
N GLU A 28 -10.11 -12.18 -10.55
CA GLU A 28 -8.99 -12.31 -11.49
C GLU A 28 -7.68 -11.81 -10.88
N ILE A 29 -6.60 -12.58 -11.06
CA ILE A 29 -5.25 -12.19 -10.65
C ILE A 29 -4.72 -11.16 -11.65
N ILE A 30 -4.48 -9.95 -11.17
CA ILE A 30 -3.95 -8.83 -11.97
C ILE A 30 -2.42 -8.87 -11.96
N PHE A 31 -1.85 -9.17 -10.80
CA PHE A 31 -0.41 -9.28 -10.61
C PHE A 31 -0.07 -10.58 -9.92
N GLU A 32 0.99 -11.20 -10.41
CA GLU A 32 1.71 -12.27 -9.74
C GLU A 32 3.18 -11.86 -9.63
N ASN A 33 3.67 -11.81 -8.41
CA ASN A 33 4.97 -11.30 -8.02
C ASN A 33 6.02 -12.30 -8.49
N ASP A 34 6.78 -11.91 -9.50
CA ASP A 34 7.93 -12.67 -9.95
C ASP A 34 9.13 -12.37 -9.02
N PRO A 35 9.64 -13.37 -8.29
CA PRO A 35 10.74 -13.17 -7.33
C PRO A 35 12.02 -12.62 -7.98
N THR A 36 12.19 -12.78 -9.30
CA THR A 36 13.37 -12.31 -10.02
C THR A 36 13.28 -10.82 -10.35
N THR A 37 12.07 -10.27 -10.45
CA THR A 37 11.80 -8.89 -10.85
C THR A 37 11.25 -8.03 -9.71
N THR A 38 10.78 -8.62 -8.62
CA THR A 38 10.18 -7.89 -7.49
C THR A 38 11.09 -6.81 -6.91
N ALA A 39 10.52 -5.66 -6.54
CA ALA A 39 11.24 -4.56 -5.90
C ALA A 39 11.57 -4.84 -4.42
N PHE A 40 11.01 -5.89 -3.82
CA PHE A 40 11.14 -6.21 -2.40
C PHE A 40 11.86 -7.54 -2.17
N TYR A 41 12.41 -7.72 -0.97
CA TYR A 41 12.80 -9.06 -0.54
C TYR A 41 11.55 -9.89 -0.21
N PRO A 42 11.64 -11.24 -0.21
CA PRO A 42 10.56 -12.08 0.32
C PRO A 42 10.16 -11.64 1.73
N PHE A 43 8.87 -11.74 2.05
CA PHE A 43 8.38 -11.35 3.37
C PHE A 43 9.09 -12.12 4.49
N GLY A 44 9.57 -11.38 5.50
CA GLY A 44 10.35 -11.93 6.61
C GLY A 44 11.88 -11.97 6.38
N ASP A 45 12.35 -11.67 5.17
CA ASP A 45 13.79 -11.58 4.89
C ASP A 45 14.40 -10.34 5.57
N GLN A 46 15.34 -10.58 6.48
CA GLN A 46 15.93 -9.55 7.32
C GLN A 46 16.72 -8.49 6.52
N ARG A 47 17.12 -8.78 5.28
CA ARG A 47 17.81 -7.79 4.42
C ARG A 47 16.89 -6.64 4.00
N GLY A 48 15.59 -6.86 3.97
CA GLY A 48 14.59 -5.86 3.62
C GLY A 48 13.92 -5.20 4.81
N ILE A 49 14.21 -5.62 6.04
CA ILE A 49 13.52 -5.17 7.25
C ILE A 49 14.47 -4.25 8.03
N TYR A 50 14.11 -2.98 8.11
CA TYR A 50 14.89 -1.95 8.78
C TYR A 50 14.14 -1.54 10.04
N SER A 51 14.86 -1.32 11.14
CA SER A 51 14.29 -0.58 12.26
C SER A 51 13.94 0.85 11.83
N LEU A 52 13.02 1.48 12.55
CA LEU A 52 12.68 2.89 12.33
C LEU A 52 13.91 3.80 12.38
N GLU A 53 14.82 3.56 13.34
CA GLU A 53 16.04 4.34 13.49
C GLU A 53 16.91 4.24 12.24
N GLU A 54 17.13 3.02 11.74
CA GLU A 54 17.89 2.79 10.51
C GLU A 54 17.21 3.44 9.31
N PHE A 55 15.89 3.33 9.20
CA PHE A 55 15.14 3.93 8.10
C PHE A 55 15.18 5.46 8.11
N TYR A 56 14.99 6.08 9.27
CA TYR A 56 15.07 7.54 9.39
C TYR A 56 16.49 8.05 9.15
N ARG A 57 17.51 7.33 9.64
CA ARG A 57 18.91 7.64 9.32
C ARG A 57 19.14 7.57 7.82
N LEU A 58 18.73 6.48 7.17
CA LEU A 58 18.82 6.28 5.72
C LEU A 58 18.18 7.44 4.94
N ILE A 59 16.97 7.89 5.34
CA ILE A 59 16.29 9.02 4.70
C ILE A 59 17.00 10.35 4.95
N SER A 60 17.51 10.57 6.17
CA SER A 60 18.15 11.83 6.56
C SER A 60 19.51 12.04 5.90
N GLU A 61 20.26 10.95 5.71
CA GLU A 61 21.60 10.94 5.11
C GLU A 61 21.55 10.83 3.58
N GLN A 62 20.37 10.57 3.00
CA GLN A 62 20.23 10.44 1.56
C GLN A 62 20.38 11.79 0.84
N CYS A 63 21.45 11.92 0.05
CA CYS A 63 21.74 13.10 -0.77
C CYS A 63 20.93 13.15 -2.07
N ASP A 64 20.49 12.00 -2.61
CA ASP A 64 19.66 11.94 -3.81
C ASP A 64 18.18 12.16 -3.44
N PRO A 65 17.55 13.30 -3.80
CA PRO A 65 16.17 13.59 -3.43
C PRO A 65 15.16 12.63 -4.05
N ASP A 66 15.48 12.03 -5.20
CA ASP A 66 14.61 11.05 -5.86
C ASP A 66 14.68 9.69 -5.15
N VAL A 67 15.85 9.30 -4.65
CA VAL A 67 15.96 8.11 -3.79
C VAL A 67 15.20 8.34 -2.49
N LYS A 68 15.33 9.52 -1.88
CA LYS A 68 14.57 9.89 -0.68
C LYS A 68 13.07 9.79 -0.93
N LYS A 69 12.58 10.36 -2.04
CA LYS A 69 11.17 10.27 -2.45
C LYS A 69 10.73 8.82 -2.68
N TYR A 70 11.55 8.02 -3.34
CA TYR A 70 11.27 6.60 -3.59
C TYR A 70 11.13 5.81 -2.28
N LEU A 71 12.07 5.97 -1.35
CA LEU A 71 12.01 5.35 -0.02
C LEU A 71 10.75 5.75 0.74
N THR A 72 10.44 7.04 0.80
CA THR A 72 9.23 7.53 1.50
C THR A 72 7.93 7.06 0.86
N ARG A 73 7.93 6.73 -0.45
CA ARG A 73 6.71 6.34 -1.19
C ARG A 73 6.45 4.83 -1.22
N TYR A 74 7.51 4.03 -1.18
CA TYR A 74 7.42 2.59 -1.44
C TYR A 74 7.84 1.72 -0.26
N SER A 75 8.29 2.30 0.86
CA SER A 75 8.43 1.54 2.09
C SER A 75 7.07 1.23 2.73
N LEU A 76 6.95 0.06 3.34
CA LEU A 76 5.72 -0.43 3.98
C LEU A 76 5.97 -0.74 5.45
N GLN A 77 4.98 -0.54 6.30
CA GLN A 77 5.09 -0.89 7.71
C GLN A 77 5.16 -2.43 7.88
N TYR A 78 6.13 -2.90 8.68
CA TYR A 78 6.27 -4.32 9.03
C TYR A 78 5.65 -4.60 10.40
N ASP A 79 5.99 -3.76 11.40
CA ASP A 79 5.42 -3.78 12.74
C ASP A 79 5.52 -2.38 13.40
N ASP A 80 5.37 -2.29 14.73
CA ASP A 80 5.48 -1.02 15.49
C ASP A 80 6.90 -0.41 15.50
N LYS A 81 7.93 -1.14 15.04
CA LYS A 81 9.35 -0.74 15.14
C LYS A 81 10.14 -0.92 13.84
N HIS A 82 9.57 -1.56 12.83
CA HIS A 82 10.26 -1.91 11.61
C HIS A 82 9.45 -1.57 10.35
N VAL A 83 10.17 -1.38 9.26
CA VAL A 83 9.65 -1.12 7.92
C VAL A 83 10.29 -2.06 6.91
N ILE A 84 9.53 -2.42 5.88
CA ILE A 84 10.01 -3.10 4.69
C ILE A 84 10.54 -2.03 3.72
N VAL A 85 11.82 -2.15 3.34
CA VAL A 85 12.50 -1.26 2.39
C VAL A 85 12.64 -1.94 1.03
N PRO A 86 12.31 -1.27 -0.09
CA PRO A 86 12.54 -1.81 -1.42
C PRO A 86 14.02 -2.10 -1.65
N LYS A 87 14.41 -3.26 -2.20
CA LYS A 87 15.82 -3.65 -2.41
C LYS A 87 16.52 -2.81 -3.48
N ASN A 88 15.76 -2.27 -4.42
CA ASN A 88 16.22 -1.51 -5.58
C ASN A 88 16.17 0.01 -5.36
N TYR A 89 16.04 0.51 -4.13
CA TYR A 89 15.82 1.94 -3.88
C TYR A 89 16.91 2.87 -4.43
N LEU A 90 18.14 2.39 -4.61
CA LEU A 90 19.25 3.16 -5.21
C LEU A 90 19.12 3.27 -6.73
N THR A 91 18.81 2.16 -7.41
CA THR A 91 18.68 2.15 -8.88
C THR A 91 17.31 2.66 -9.32
N ARG A 92 16.28 2.45 -8.49
CA ARG A 92 14.88 2.78 -8.74
C ARG A 92 14.34 2.09 -9.99
N ASP A 93 14.89 0.92 -10.33
CA ASP A 93 14.43 0.12 -11.45
C ASP A 93 13.01 -0.35 -11.16
N ILE A 94 12.00 0.38 -11.65
CA ILE A 94 10.60 -0.01 -11.47
C ILE A 94 10.33 -1.18 -12.41
N VAL A 95 10.49 -2.39 -11.89
CA VAL A 95 10.22 -3.61 -12.65
C VAL A 95 8.79 -4.11 -12.42
N ASP A 96 8.23 -3.85 -11.24
CA ASP A 96 6.86 -4.23 -10.90
C ASP A 96 5.90 -3.05 -11.08
N LEU A 97 4.89 -3.22 -11.94
CA LEU A 97 3.88 -2.19 -12.20
C LEU A 97 2.90 -2.02 -11.03
N CYS A 98 2.82 -2.97 -10.08
CA CYS A 98 1.93 -2.86 -8.93
C CYS A 98 2.24 -1.64 -8.04
N VAL A 99 3.48 -1.12 -8.09
CA VAL A 99 3.88 0.09 -7.38
C VAL A 99 3.12 1.35 -7.84
N PHE A 100 2.50 1.31 -9.02
CA PHE A 100 1.65 2.40 -9.52
C PHE A 100 0.19 2.32 -9.06
N MET A 101 -0.18 1.31 -8.26
CA MET A 101 -1.50 1.24 -7.66
C MET A 101 -1.64 2.31 -6.57
N ASN A 102 -2.63 3.18 -6.76
CA ASN A 102 -2.90 4.28 -5.82
C ASN A 102 -3.96 3.88 -4.80
N HIS A 103 -4.10 4.69 -3.77
CA HIS A 103 -5.10 4.45 -2.73
C HIS A 103 -6.53 4.78 -3.18
N SER A 104 -7.48 3.92 -2.81
CA SER A 104 -8.90 4.25 -2.70
C SER A 104 -9.48 3.74 -1.38
N CYS A 105 -10.35 4.52 -0.73
CA CYS A 105 -11.08 4.08 0.47
C CYS A 105 -12.13 2.99 0.15
N GLU A 106 -12.55 2.91 -1.11
CA GLU A 106 -13.35 1.81 -1.68
C GLU A 106 -12.52 1.18 -2.81
N ALA A 107 -11.47 0.47 -2.44
CA ALA A 107 -10.55 -0.17 -3.37
C ALA A 107 -11.26 -1.24 -4.23
N ASN A 108 -10.81 -1.39 -5.48
CA ASN A 108 -11.27 -2.42 -6.39
C ASN A 108 -10.30 -3.61 -6.50
N CYS A 109 -9.14 -3.52 -5.86
CA CYS A 109 -8.15 -4.59 -5.79
C CYS A 109 -7.71 -4.82 -4.33
N SER A 110 -7.27 -6.04 -4.03
CA SER A 110 -6.58 -6.37 -2.79
C SER A 110 -5.38 -7.25 -3.09
N GLN A 111 -4.34 -7.08 -2.28
CA GLN A 111 -3.31 -8.08 -2.16
C GLN A 111 -3.89 -9.30 -1.44
N LEU A 112 -3.85 -10.48 -2.07
CA LEU A 112 -4.32 -11.74 -1.48
C LEU A 112 -3.24 -12.36 -0.57
N ASP A 113 -1.99 -12.24 -1.00
CA ASP A 113 -0.79 -12.66 -0.27
C ASP A 113 0.42 -11.82 -0.70
N VAL A 114 1.61 -12.16 -0.21
CA VAL A 114 2.86 -11.45 -0.57
C VAL A 114 3.22 -11.51 -2.06
N LYS A 115 2.48 -12.29 -2.84
CA LYS A 115 2.74 -12.54 -4.26
C LYS A 115 1.63 -12.06 -5.19
N GLN A 116 0.39 -11.93 -4.76
CA GLN A 116 -0.71 -11.74 -5.70
C GLN A 116 -1.60 -10.56 -5.36
N VAL A 117 -1.99 -9.84 -6.40
CA VAL A 117 -3.05 -8.82 -6.34
C VAL A 117 -4.19 -9.28 -7.23
N SER A 118 -5.40 -9.30 -6.68
CA SER A 118 -6.62 -9.67 -7.40
C SER A 118 -7.65 -8.56 -7.41
N ALA A 119 -8.58 -8.64 -8.36
CA ALA A 119 -9.76 -7.81 -8.40
C ALA A 119 -10.78 -8.25 -7.33
N LEU A 120 -11.29 -7.30 -6.54
CA LEU A 120 -12.33 -7.55 -5.52
C LEU A 120 -13.76 -7.57 -6.11
N LYS A 121 -13.91 -7.02 -7.32
CA LYS A 121 -15.15 -6.87 -8.05
C LYS A 121 -14.83 -6.78 -9.55
N ASP A 122 -15.84 -6.81 -10.41
CA ASP A 122 -15.65 -6.51 -11.81
C ASP A 122 -15.15 -5.07 -12.00
N ILE A 123 -14.18 -4.89 -12.89
CA ILE A 123 -13.53 -3.60 -13.16
C ILE A 123 -13.67 -3.29 -14.65
N GLU A 124 -14.29 -2.17 -14.96
CA GLU A 124 -14.46 -1.69 -16.33
C GLU A 124 -13.14 -1.22 -16.94
N ALA A 125 -13.02 -1.36 -18.26
CA ALA A 125 -11.91 -0.76 -19.01
C ALA A 125 -11.82 0.75 -18.75
N GLY A 126 -10.60 1.27 -18.58
CA GLY A 126 -10.34 2.66 -18.23
C GLY A 126 -10.45 2.99 -16.73
N SER A 127 -10.90 2.05 -15.89
CA SER A 127 -10.91 2.25 -14.43
C SER A 127 -9.50 2.19 -13.85
N MET A 128 -9.22 3.06 -12.87
CA MET A 128 -7.98 3.00 -12.11
C MET A 128 -8.00 1.80 -11.17
N LEU A 129 -6.89 1.06 -11.13
CA LEU A 129 -6.66 -0.04 -10.21
C LEU A 129 -6.11 0.51 -8.90
N THR A 130 -6.80 0.19 -7.81
CA THR A 130 -6.58 0.82 -6.50
C THR A 130 -6.58 -0.20 -5.37
N VAL A 131 -5.78 0.08 -4.35
CA VAL A 131 -5.69 -0.71 -3.11
C VAL A 131 -5.98 0.17 -1.90
N ASP A 132 -6.40 -0.42 -0.79
CA ASP A 132 -6.59 0.32 0.46
C ASP A 132 -5.29 0.30 1.28
N TYR A 133 -4.60 1.45 1.38
CA TYR A 133 -3.32 1.54 2.10
C TYR A 133 -3.48 1.27 3.60
N GLY A 134 -4.70 1.45 4.15
CA GLY A 134 -5.01 1.13 5.55
C GLY A 134 -5.04 -0.37 5.84
N LEU A 135 -5.01 -1.24 4.81
CA LEU A 135 -4.85 -2.68 4.99
C LEU A 135 -3.42 -3.06 5.40
N TYR A 136 -2.44 -2.20 5.12
CA TYR A 136 -1.01 -2.51 5.30
C TYR A 136 -0.33 -1.61 6.33
N ASN A 137 -0.81 -0.38 6.51
CA ASN A 137 -0.19 0.62 7.38
C ASN A 137 -1.21 1.18 8.39
N THR A 138 -0.74 1.53 9.58
CA THR A 138 -1.53 2.17 10.64
C THR A 138 -1.06 3.60 10.89
N ASP A 139 -1.82 4.36 11.68
CA ASP A 139 -1.44 5.72 12.09
C ASP A 139 -0.30 5.75 13.12
N ASP A 140 0.21 4.59 13.54
CA ASP A 140 1.41 4.49 14.36
C ASP A 140 2.65 5.00 13.60
N MET A 141 2.63 4.93 12.26
CA MET A 141 3.71 5.43 11.40
C MET A 141 3.19 6.12 10.14
N GLN A 142 3.34 7.44 10.07
CA GLN A 142 3.18 8.18 8.83
C GLN A 142 4.47 8.11 8.00
N LEU A 143 4.75 6.94 7.41
CA LEU A 143 5.93 6.74 6.55
C LEU A 143 5.75 7.41 5.18
N LEU A 144 4.51 7.44 4.70
CA LEU A 144 4.15 7.99 3.41
C LEU A 144 3.88 9.49 3.53
N PRO A 145 4.36 10.34 2.59
CA PRO A 145 3.88 11.70 2.43
C PRO A 145 2.45 11.66 1.89
N PHE A 146 1.53 11.27 2.76
CA PHE A 146 0.12 11.07 2.51
C PHE A 146 -0.64 11.98 3.48
N ASP A 147 -0.85 13.22 3.04
CA ASP A 147 -1.51 14.22 3.88
C ASP A 147 -3.03 13.97 3.92
N VAL A 148 -3.64 13.99 2.73
CA VAL A 148 -5.09 13.89 2.55
C VAL A 148 -5.43 12.95 1.40
N CYS A 149 -6.33 12.01 1.67
CA CYS A 149 -6.86 11.14 0.62
C CYS A 149 -7.67 11.95 -0.40
N ARG A 150 -7.31 11.79 -1.68
CA ARG A 150 -8.01 12.38 -2.82
C ARG A 150 -8.69 11.33 -3.70
N CYS A 151 -9.02 10.15 -3.16
CA CYS A 151 -9.54 9.05 -3.99
C CYS A 151 -10.85 9.41 -4.72
N GLY A 152 -11.69 10.27 -4.13
CA GLY A 152 -12.90 10.82 -4.76
C GLY A 152 -14.16 9.97 -4.56
N VAL A 153 -14.09 8.89 -3.79
CA VAL A 153 -15.28 8.11 -3.40
C VAL A 153 -16.08 8.86 -2.33
N THR A 154 -17.39 8.65 -2.27
CA THR A 154 -18.28 9.34 -1.33
C THR A 154 -17.90 9.08 0.13
N ALA A 155 -17.55 7.83 0.47
CA ALA A 155 -17.11 7.44 1.81
C ALA A 155 -15.58 7.59 2.01
N CYS A 156 -14.98 8.65 1.48
CA CYS A 156 -13.55 8.92 1.63
C CYS A 156 -13.18 9.21 3.09
N ALA A 157 -12.13 8.56 3.59
CA ALA A 157 -11.63 8.75 4.96
C ALA A 157 -10.75 10.01 5.14
N GLY A 158 -10.45 10.75 4.06
CA GLY A 158 -9.63 11.96 4.13
C GLY A 158 -8.27 11.70 4.76
N ASN A 159 -8.00 12.32 5.91
CA ASN A 159 -6.73 12.19 6.65
C ASN A 159 -6.70 10.95 7.56
N ASP A 160 -7.82 10.24 7.70
CA ASP A 160 -7.96 9.12 8.64
C ASP A 160 -7.79 7.75 7.98
N VAL A 161 -7.26 7.68 6.75
CA VAL A 161 -7.01 6.41 6.02
C VAL A 161 -6.31 5.38 6.90
N PHE A 162 -5.25 5.78 7.59
CA PHE A 162 -4.45 4.89 8.44
C PHE A 162 -5.06 4.64 9.83
N LYS A 163 -6.16 5.31 10.20
CA LYS A 163 -6.90 5.09 11.45
C LYS A 163 -8.10 4.17 11.28
N ARG A 164 -8.44 3.79 10.04
CA ARG A 164 -9.68 3.06 9.74
C ARG A 164 -9.79 1.72 10.47
N TYR A 165 -8.66 1.08 10.74
CA TYR A 165 -8.58 -0.15 11.54
C TYR A 165 -9.16 0.01 12.96
N LYS A 166 -9.36 1.23 13.47
CA LYS A 166 -10.00 1.50 14.77
C LYS A 166 -11.52 1.42 14.71
N HIS A 167 -12.13 1.55 13.53
CA HIS A 167 -13.58 1.54 13.35
C HIS A 167 -14.13 0.12 13.18
N HIS A 168 -15.14 -0.24 13.97
CA HIS A 168 -15.74 -1.57 13.98
C HIS A 168 -16.23 -2.01 12.58
N ASP A 169 -17.00 -1.16 11.90
CA ASP A 169 -17.57 -1.53 10.59
C ASP A 169 -16.52 -1.71 9.49
N TRP A 170 -15.38 -1.02 9.63
CA TRP A 170 -14.25 -1.24 8.72
C TRP A 170 -13.56 -2.57 9.04
N GLN A 171 -13.34 -2.87 10.33
CA GLN A 171 -12.77 -4.15 10.78
C GLN A 171 -13.55 -5.34 10.23
N GLU A 172 -14.88 -5.35 10.38
CA GLU A 172 -15.73 -6.47 9.92
C GLU A 172 -15.65 -6.71 8.41
N LYS A 173 -15.44 -5.66 7.62
CA LYS A 173 -15.35 -5.77 6.16
C LYS A 173 -13.96 -6.12 5.65
N HIS A 174 -12.91 -5.69 6.35
CA HIS A 174 -11.54 -5.66 5.80
C HIS A 174 -10.55 -6.57 6.53
N TYR A 175 -10.92 -7.15 7.67
CA TYR A 175 -9.99 -7.91 8.52
C TYR A 175 -9.21 -9.01 7.78
N ASP A 176 -9.88 -9.77 6.90
CA ASP A 176 -9.23 -10.88 6.20
C ASP A 176 -8.20 -10.42 5.16
N TYR A 177 -8.34 -9.19 4.65
CA TYR A 177 -7.42 -8.57 3.70
C TYR A 177 -6.26 -7.80 4.36
N CYS A 178 -6.31 -7.62 5.69
CA CYS A 178 -5.30 -6.87 6.41
C CYS A 178 -3.98 -7.63 6.51
N SER A 179 -2.87 -6.88 6.52
CA SER A 179 -1.54 -7.43 6.85
C SER A 179 -1.55 -8.07 8.24
N PRO A 180 -0.63 -9.02 8.52
CA PRO A 180 -0.53 -9.63 9.85
C PRO A 180 -0.45 -8.60 10.99
N TYR A 181 0.26 -7.50 10.75
CA TYR A 181 0.39 -6.41 11.72
C TYR A 181 -0.93 -5.68 11.98
N VAL A 182 -1.64 -5.25 10.92
CA VAL A 182 -2.93 -4.56 11.07
C VAL A 182 -3.97 -5.47 11.75
N ARG A 183 -4.00 -6.78 11.42
CA ARG A 183 -4.84 -7.76 12.12
C ARG A 183 -4.53 -7.83 13.62
N ALA A 184 -3.25 -7.86 13.99
CA ALA A 184 -2.85 -7.90 15.40
C ALA A 184 -3.35 -6.66 16.17
N LYS A 185 -3.32 -5.47 15.56
CA LYS A 185 -3.85 -4.24 16.16
C LYS A 185 -5.38 -4.28 16.30
N ILE A 186 -6.09 -4.81 15.30
CA ILE A 186 -7.54 -5.02 15.37
C ILE A 186 -7.91 -5.98 16.50
N ASP A 187 -7.18 -7.09 16.62
CA ASP A 187 -7.41 -8.10 17.66
C ASP A 187 -7.19 -7.53 19.06
N GLU A 188 -6.20 -6.67 19.24
CA GLU A 188 -5.99 -5.95 20.51
C GLU A 188 -7.19 -5.07 20.85
N ILE A 189 -7.67 -4.27 19.90
CA ILE A 189 -8.86 -3.41 20.08
C ILE A 189 -10.09 -4.26 20.43
N ARG A 190 -10.31 -5.37 19.72
CA ARG A 190 -11.42 -6.30 19.97
C ARG A 190 -11.31 -6.91 21.37
N LYS A 191 -10.11 -7.29 21.83
CA LYS A 191 -9.87 -7.78 23.19
C LYS A 191 -10.18 -6.72 24.25
N GLN A 192 -9.78 -5.46 24.03
CA GLN A 192 -10.05 -4.36 24.95
C GLN A 192 -11.55 -4.08 25.07
N ARG A 193 -12.30 -4.08 23.94
CA ARG A 193 -13.76 -3.91 23.93
C ARG A 193 -14.51 -5.00 24.70
N LYS A 194 -14.04 -6.25 24.64
CA LYS A 194 -14.66 -7.37 25.39
C LYS A 194 -14.44 -7.31 26.90
N LYS A 195 -13.46 -6.51 27.36
CA LYS A 195 -13.15 -6.31 28.78
C LYS A 195 -13.86 -5.09 29.39
N ALA A 196 -14.36 -4.20 28.54
CA ALA A 196 -15.15 -3.02 28.93
C ALA A 196 -16.63 -3.39 29.05
#